data_AF-A0AA40DMD6-F1
#
_entry.id   AF-A0AA40DMD6-F1
#
_cell.length_a   1.000
_cell.length_b   1.000
_cell.length_c   1.000
_cell.angle_alpha   90.00
_cell.angle_beta   90.00
_cell.angle_gamma   90.00
#
_symmetry.space_group_name_H-M   'P 1'
#
loop_
_entity.id
_entity.type
_entity.pdbx_description
1 polymer ?
#
loop_
_entity_poly.entity_id
_entity_poly.type
_entity_poly.pdbx_seq_one_letter_code
_entity_poly.pdbx_strand_id
1 'polypeptide(L)'
;MEADLVVYARDAAARGDDLFALLSVDATSSESDIRRAFRRKALTAHPDKAGDAYDPALYERLERARDVLALPAARDAYDNGMRAVLQKRAALDQMSSRRRRLVEELEQREEEAKRARTGAAPGADRAQTAEREAMAARGRAKLDEMKRLRREAEERAAAAQQKEEQMRE
;
A
#
# COMPACT_ATOMS: atom_id res chain seq x y z
N MET A 1 31.47 17.24 -18.16
CA MET A 1 31.89 17.49 -16.76
C MET A 1 30.76 18.13 -15.96
N GLU A 2 30.23 19.30 -16.33
CA GLU A 2 29.09 19.89 -15.59
C GLU A 2 27.76 19.14 -15.79
N ALA A 3 27.45 18.72 -17.02
CA ALA A 3 26.24 17.96 -17.31
C ALA A 3 26.16 16.63 -16.54
N ASP A 4 27.30 15.97 -16.34
CA ASP A 4 27.40 14.73 -15.55
C ASP A 4 27.05 14.97 -14.08
N LEU A 5 27.55 16.06 -13.49
CA LEU A 5 27.24 16.46 -12.12
C LEU A 5 25.76 16.80 -11.95
N VAL A 6 25.12 17.43 -12.94
CA VAL A 6 23.68 17.72 -12.91
C VAL A 6 22.85 16.43 -12.97
N VAL A 7 23.26 15.45 -13.77
CA VAL A 7 22.60 14.13 -13.81
C VAL A 7 22.76 13.43 -12.46
N TYR A 8 23.99 13.36 -11.94
CA TYR A 8 24.26 12.77 -10.64
C TYR A 8 23.46 13.46 -9.52
N ALA A 9 23.36 14.79 -9.53
CA ALA A 9 22.57 15.58 -8.58
C ALA A 9 21.09 15.17 -8.60
N ARG A 10 20.50 15.02 -9.79
CA ARG A 10 19.11 14.56 -9.94
C ARG A 10 18.93 13.14 -9.43
N ASP A 11 19.87 12.26 -9.73
CA ASP A 11 19.81 10.85 -9.30
C ASP A 11 19.99 10.71 -7.78
N ALA A 12 20.94 11.43 -7.19
CA ALA A 12 21.12 11.51 -5.74
C ALA A 12 19.85 12.02 -5.06
N ALA A 13 19.22 13.05 -5.64
CA ALA A 13 17.95 13.53 -5.15
C ALA A 13 16.83 12.48 -5.29
N ALA A 14 16.75 11.77 -6.41
CA ALA A 14 15.74 10.72 -6.60
C ALA A 14 15.91 9.55 -5.61
N ARG A 15 17.14 9.22 -5.23
CA ARG A 15 17.44 8.20 -4.21
C ARG A 15 17.15 8.66 -2.78
N GLY A 16 17.06 9.98 -2.54
CA GLY A 16 16.92 10.52 -1.19
C GLY A 16 18.25 10.63 -0.43
N ASP A 17 19.37 10.65 -1.15
CA ASP A 17 20.71 10.80 -0.55
C ASP A 17 20.89 12.25 -0.05
N ASP A 18 21.19 12.44 1.23
CA ASP A 18 21.49 13.75 1.81
C ASP A 18 22.98 14.11 1.64
N LEU A 19 23.27 14.91 0.61
CA LEU A 19 24.65 15.33 0.28
C LEU A 19 25.20 16.32 1.31
N PHE A 20 24.35 17.12 1.96
CA PHE A 20 24.75 18.06 3.00
C PHE A 20 25.14 17.31 4.27
N ALA A 21 24.31 16.35 4.71
CA ALA A 21 24.63 15.48 5.83
C ALA A 21 25.89 14.62 5.56
N LEU A 22 26.08 14.16 4.32
CA LEU A 22 27.26 13.40 3.92
C LEU A 22 28.56 14.20 4.14
N LEU A 23 28.56 15.52 3.86
CA LEU A 23 29.69 16.40 4.17
C LEU A 23 29.65 16.98 5.60
N SER A 24 28.58 16.70 6.36
CA SER A 24 28.31 17.26 7.69
C SER A 24 28.30 18.79 7.68
N VAL A 25 27.56 19.35 6.72
CA VAL A 25 27.33 20.78 6.55
C VAL A 25 25.83 21.07 6.49
N ASP A 26 25.45 22.31 6.77
CA ASP A 26 24.06 22.75 6.67
C ASP A 26 23.70 23.17 5.23
N ALA A 27 22.43 23.12 4.87
CA ALA A 27 21.91 23.58 3.58
C ALA A 27 22.19 25.08 3.31
N THR A 28 22.40 25.90 4.32
CA THR A 28 22.79 27.32 4.18
C THR A 28 24.30 27.53 4.04
N SER A 29 25.10 26.47 4.02
CA SER A 29 26.56 26.58 3.95
C SER A 29 27.02 27.18 2.62
N SER A 30 28.03 28.04 2.71
CA SER A 30 28.69 28.62 1.54
C SER A 30 29.52 27.57 0.80
N GLU A 31 29.85 27.84 -0.46
CA GLU A 31 30.76 26.99 -1.24
C GLU A 31 32.12 26.81 -0.54
N SER A 32 32.64 27.88 0.08
CA SER A 32 33.90 27.81 0.82
C SER A 32 33.84 26.88 2.02
N ASP A 33 32.70 26.83 2.71
CA ASP A 33 32.48 25.94 3.86
C ASP A 33 32.33 24.49 3.41
N ILE A 34 31.62 24.25 2.30
CA ILE A 34 31.49 22.93 1.67
C ILE A 34 32.88 22.37 1.32
N ARG A 35 33.72 23.17 0.64
CA ARG A 35 35.09 22.77 0.29
C ARG A 35 35.94 22.49 1.53
N ARG A 36 35.78 23.27 2.60
CA ARG A 36 36.49 23.06 3.88
C ARG A 36 36.04 21.77 4.57
N ALA A 37 34.73 21.53 4.63
CA ALA A 37 34.17 20.34 5.24
C ALA A 37 34.57 19.07 4.49
N PHE A 38 34.56 19.10 3.15
CA PHE A 38 35.10 18.04 2.31
C PHE A 38 36.55 17.74 2.68
N ARG A 39 37.44 18.74 2.76
CA ARG A 39 38.85 18.48 3.12
C ARG A 39 38.98 17.76 4.47
N ARG A 40 38.19 18.14 5.48
CA ARG A 40 38.21 17.48 6.79
C ARG A 40 37.76 16.03 6.71
N LYS A 41 36.66 15.74 5.99
CA LYS A 41 36.16 14.37 5.83
C LYS A 41 37.02 13.51 4.91
N ALA A 42 37.52 14.08 3.83
CA ALA A 42 38.43 13.43 2.90
C ALA A 42 39.69 12.96 3.63
N LEU A 43 40.27 13.78 4.51
CA LEU A 43 41.44 13.37 5.31
C LEU A 43 41.18 12.12 6.14
N THR A 44 39.98 11.95 6.72
CA THR A 44 39.63 10.73 7.49
C THR A 44 39.27 9.54 6.62
N ALA A 45 38.79 9.77 5.40
CA ALA A 45 38.39 8.74 4.46
C ALA A 45 39.46 8.42 3.40
N HIS A 46 40.61 9.09 3.42
CA HIS A 46 41.71 8.89 2.47
C HIS A 46 42.43 7.57 2.75
N PRO A 47 42.88 6.82 1.72
CA PRO A 47 43.53 5.52 1.91
C PRO A 47 44.73 5.56 2.86
N ASP A 48 45.51 6.65 2.81
CA ASP A 48 46.68 6.87 3.69
C ASP A 48 46.32 6.89 5.19
N LYS A 49 45.15 7.43 5.55
CA LYS A 49 44.74 7.58 6.95
C LYS A 49 43.75 6.52 7.40
N ALA A 50 42.91 6.03 6.50
CA ALA A 50 41.89 5.04 6.79
C ALA A 50 42.47 3.61 6.85
N GLY A 51 43.59 3.34 6.17
CA GLY A 51 44.22 2.01 6.16
C GLY A 51 43.21 0.93 5.76
N ASP A 52 43.04 -0.09 6.61
CA ASP A 52 42.11 -1.21 6.39
C ASP A 52 40.62 -0.80 6.40
N ALA A 53 40.28 0.36 6.95
CA ALA A 53 38.91 0.90 6.96
C ALA A 53 38.61 1.77 5.71
N TYR A 54 39.50 1.80 4.73
CA TYR A 54 39.31 2.56 3.50
C TYR A 54 38.17 2.01 2.66
N ASP A 55 37.19 2.86 2.36
CA ASP A 55 36.12 2.58 1.40
C ASP A 55 36.24 3.51 0.18
N PRO A 56 36.68 2.99 -0.99
CA PRO A 56 36.76 3.76 -2.22
C PRO A 56 35.42 4.38 -2.63
N ALA A 57 34.31 3.66 -2.43
CA ALA A 57 32.99 4.12 -2.83
C ALA A 57 32.48 5.24 -1.91
N LEU A 58 32.87 5.25 -0.64
CA LEU A 58 32.60 6.37 0.26
C LEU A 58 33.39 7.61 -0.16
N TYR A 59 34.67 7.45 -0.47
CA TYR A 59 35.52 8.56 -0.89
C TYR A 59 35.02 9.19 -2.19
N GLU A 60 34.69 8.38 -3.20
CA GLU A 60 34.09 8.87 -4.45
C GLU A 60 32.78 9.62 -4.20
N ARG A 61 31.91 9.10 -3.32
CA ARG A 61 30.66 9.79 -2.95
C ARG A 61 30.92 11.14 -2.28
N LEU A 62 31.94 11.24 -1.42
CA LEU A 62 32.33 12.52 -0.82
C LEU A 62 32.82 13.53 -1.87
N GLU A 63 33.59 13.07 -2.86
CA GLU A 63 34.05 13.91 -3.97
C GLU A 63 32.89 14.40 -4.83
N ARG A 64 32.01 13.49 -5.24
CA ARG A 64 30.81 13.83 -6.01
C ARG A 64 29.89 14.80 -5.25
N ALA A 65 29.70 14.59 -3.95
CA ALA A 65 28.90 15.48 -3.12
C ALA A 65 29.51 16.90 -3.06
N ARG A 66 30.83 17.02 -2.88
CA ARG A 66 31.53 18.30 -2.94
C ARG A 66 31.29 18.98 -4.28
N ASP A 67 31.47 18.26 -5.39
CA ASP A 67 31.40 18.84 -6.73
C ASP A 67 29.99 19.29 -7.10
N VAL A 68 28.97 18.51 -6.73
CA VAL A 68 27.56 18.89 -6.89
C VAL A 68 27.23 20.15 -6.08
N LEU A 69 27.63 20.19 -4.80
CA LEU A 69 27.27 21.29 -3.91
C LEU A 69 28.10 22.56 -4.17
N ALA A 70 29.27 22.43 -4.79
CA ALA A 70 30.09 23.56 -5.20
C ALA A 70 29.62 24.21 -6.51
N LEU A 71 29.05 23.44 -7.45
CA LEU A 71 28.57 23.96 -8.73
C LEU A 71 27.12 24.46 -8.60
N PRO A 72 26.82 25.75 -8.81
CA PRO A 72 25.47 26.29 -8.62
C PRO A 72 24.39 25.54 -9.40
N ALA A 73 24.64 25.24 -10.69
CA ALA A 73 23.68 24.53 -11.52
C ALA A 73 23.36 23.11 -11.04
N ALA A 74 24.35 22.39 -10.49
CA ALA A 74 24.14 21.04 -9.95
C ALA A 74 23.46 21.09 -8.57
N ARG A 75 23.84 22.07 -7.72
CA ARG A 75 23.16 22.33 -6.44
C ARG A 75 21.69 22.65 -6.65
N ASP A 76 21.36 23.54 -7.58
CA ASP A 76 19.97 23.88 -7.91
C ASP A 76 19.19 22.66 -8.40
N ALA A 77 19.81 21.80 -9.22
CA ALA A 77 19.18 20.57 -9.69
C ALA A 77 18.90 19.58 -8.54
N TYR A 78 19.84 19.45 -7.60
CA TYR A 78 19.70 18.63 -6.40
C TYR A 78 18.59 19.17 -5.49
N ASP A 79 18.62 20.46 -5.15
CA ASP A 79 17.65 21.11 -4.25
C ASP A 79 16.23 21.03 -4.81
N ASN A 80 16.06 21.25 -6.13
CA ASN A 80 14.77 21.08 -6.79
C ASN A 80 14.30 19.61 -6.78
N GLY A 81 15.20 18.66 -7.02
CA GLY A 81 14.90 17.23 -6.93
C GLY A 81 14.43 16.82 -5.53
N MET A 82 15.15 17.27 -4.49
CA MET A 82 14.81 17.02 -3.09
C MET A 82 13.45 17.62 -2.73
N ARG A 83 13.19 18.85 -3.14
CA ARG A 83 11.88 19.49 -2.94
C ARG A 83 10.76 18.66 -3.59
N ALA A 84 10.96 18.17 -4.80
CA ALA A 84 9.96 17.34 -5.48
C ALA A 84 9.71 16.00 -4.76
N VAL A 85 10.76 15.36 -4.25
CA VAL A 85 10.64 14.12 -3.45
C VAL A 85 9.87 14.37 -2.15
N LEU A 86 10.21 15.44 -1.43
CA LEU A 86 9.52 15.83 -0.20
C LEU A 86 8.04 16.16 -0.44
N GLN A 87 7.73 16.89 -1.52
CA GLN A 87 6.35 17.20 -1.90
C GLN A 87 5.55 15.95 -2.24
N LYS A 88 6.12 15.01 -3.01
CA LYS A 88 5.47 13.72 -3.32
C LYS A 88 5.20 12.92 -2.06
N ARG A 89 6.17 12.83 -1.14
CA ARG A 89 6.00 12.14 0.14
C ARG A 89 4.88 12.76 0.97
N ALA A 90 4.89 14.09 1.11
CA ALA A 90 3.84 14.80 1.83
C ALA A 90 2.45 14.58 1.22
N ALA A 91 2.33 14.57 -0.11
CA ALA A 91 1.07 14.30 -0.80
C ALA A 91 0.56 12.87 -0.52
N LEU A 92 1.45 11.87 -0.57
CA LEU A 92 1.11 10.48 -0.24
C LEU A 92 0.67 10.33 1.22
N ASP A 93 1.35 11.00 2.15
CA ASP A 93 1.00 10.99 3.58
C ASP A 93 -0.37 11.66 3.84
N GLN A 94 -0.68 12.75 3.13
CA GLN A 94 -2.00 13.38 3.17
C GLN A 94 -3.10 12.48 2.59
N MET A 95 -2.84 11.82 1.45
CA MET A 95 -3.81 10.91 0.85
C MET A 95 -4.07 9.68 1.74
N SER A 96 -3.02 9.10 2.34
CA SER A 96 -3.15 7.95 3.22
C SER A 96 -3.90 8.29 4.52
N SER A 97 -3.62 9.45 5.12
CA SER A 97 -4.37 9.94 6.27
C SER A 97 -5.83 10.24 5.93
N ARG A 98 -6.11 10.86 4.77
CA ARG A 98 -7.49 11.06 4.30
C ARG A 98 -8.22 9.73 4.09
N ARG A 99 -7.57 8.74 3.48
CA ARG A 99 -8.14 7.40 3.28
C ARG A 99 -8.48 6.74 4.61
N ARG A 100 -7.56 6.77 5.59
CA ARG A 100 -7.79 6.21 6.93
C ARG A 100 -8.99 6.84 7.62
N ARG A 101 -9.08 8.18 7.62
CA ARG A 101 -10.22 8.90 8.21
C ARG A 101 -11.56 8.50 7.57
N LEU A 102 -11.60 8.36 6.25
CA LEU A 102 -12.82 7.94 5.56
C LEU A 102 -13.23 6.51 5.93
N VAL A 103 -12.26 5.59 6.07
CA VAL A 103 -12.53 4.22 6.52
C VAL A 103 -13.05 4.22 7.96
N GLU A 104 -12.38 4.92 8.87
CA GLU A 104 -12.79 5.04 10.27
C GLU A 104 -14.20 5.65 10.40
N GLU A 105 -14.51 6.68 9.61
CA GLU A 105 -15.85 7.31 9.58
C GLU A 105 -16.93 6.35 9.06
N LEU A 106 -16.60 5.54 8.04
CA LEU A 106 -17.51 4.51 7.52
C LEU A 106 -17.75 3.42 8.56
N GLU A 107 -16.70 2.89 9.18
CA GLU A 107 -16.80 1.87 10.23
C GLU A 107 -17.62 2.36 11.42
N GLN A 108 -17.41 3.59 11.88
CA GLN A 108 -18.20 4.21 12.95
C GLN A 108 -19.68 4.29 12.58
N ARG A 109 -20.00 4.77 11.38
CA ARG A 109 -21.40 4.84 10.92
C ARG A 109 -22.04 3.45 10.77
N GLU A 110 -21.30 2.47 10.29
CA GLU A 110 -21.78 1.08 10.20
C GLU A 110 -22.02 0.48 11.58
N GLU A 111 -21.14 0.72 12.55
CA GLU A 111 -21.34 0.31 13.93
C GLU A 111 -22.54 1.01 14.56
N GLU A 112 -22.69 2.32 14.38
CA GLU A 112 -23.84 3.07 14.89
C GLU A 112 -25.14 2.58 14.26
N ALA A 113 -25.18 2.34 12.95
CA ALA A 113 -26.35 1.78 12.27
C ALA A 113 -26.64 0.36 12.75
N LYS A 114 -25.62 -0.46 12.98
CA LYS A 114 -25.76 -1.81 13.55
C LYS A 114 -26.28 -1.73 14.98
N ARG A 115 -25.73 -0.87 15.83
CA ARG A 115 -26.17 -0.63 17.22
C ARG A 115 -27.60 -0.09 17.26
N ALA A 116 -27.98 0.81 16.35
CA ALA A 116 -29.34 1.31 16.23
C ALA A 116 -30.30 0.20 15.78
N ARG A 117 -29.89 -0.67 14.84
CA ARG A 117 -30.69 -1.85 14.44
C ARG A 117 -30.84 -2.87 15.57
N THR A 118 -29.77 -3.17 16.31
CA THR A 118 -29.81 -4.12 17.43
C THR A 118 -30.41 -3.54 18.71
N GLY A 119 -30.34 -2.22 18.87
CA GLY A 119 -30.87 -1.44 20.00
C GLY A 119 -32.32 -1.00 19.80
N ALA A 120 -32.85 -1.07 18.57
CA ALA A 120 -34.28 -0.98 18.30
C ALA A 120 -34.98 -2.21 18.90
N ALA A 121 -35.45 -2.04 20.14
CA ALA A 121 -36.36 -2.89 20.92
C ALA A 121 -36.23 -4.42 20.73
N PRO A 122 -35.92 -5.20 21.80
CA PRO A 122 -35.75 -6.67 21.75
C PRO A 122 -36.99 -7.50 21.33
N GLY A 123 -38.07 -6.86 20.85
CA GLY A 123 -39.27 -7.48 20.29
C GLY A 123 -39.42 -7.33 18.76
N ALA A 124 -38.81 -6.34 18.12
CA ALA A 124 -38.92 -6.15 16.67
C ALA A 124 -38.07 -7.17 15.89
N ASP A 125 -36.91 -7.52 16.43
CA ASP A 125 -36.00 -8.50 15.83
C ASP A 125 -36.52 -9.93 15.99
N ARG A 126 -37.09 -10.31 17.16
CA ARG A 126 -37.67 -11.65 17.37
C ARG A 126 -38.84 -11.98 16.44
N ALA A 127 -39.69 -11.00 16.14
CA ALA A 127 -40.79 -11.19 15.19
C ALA A 127 -40.27 -11.41 13.77
N GLN A 128 -39.30 -10.59 13.33
CA GLN A 128 -38.70 -10.71 12.00
C GLN A 128 -37.82 -11.95 11.84
N THR A 129 -37.09 -12.37 12.88
CA THR A 129 -36.32 -13.62 12.88
C THR A 129 -37.25 -14.83 12.86
N ALA A 130 -38.32 -14.83 13.66
CA ALA A 130 -39.30 -15.91 13.67
C ALA A 130 -40.05 -16.03 12.33
N GLU A 131 -40.40 -14.91 11.70
CA GLU A 131 -41.02 -14.90 10.36
C GLU A 131 -40.07 -15.43 9.27
N ARG A 132 -38.79 -15.04 9.30
CA ARG A 132 -37.77 -15.57 8.38
C ARG A 132 -37.54 -17.07 8.56
N GLU A 133 -37.46 -17.54 9.81
CA GLU A 133 -37.31 -18.97 10.13
C GLU A 133 -38.54 -19.77 9.71
N ALA A 134 -39.75 -19.25 9.95
CA ALA A 134 -41.00 -19.89 9.52
C ALA A 134 -41.12 -19.96 7.99
N MET A 135 -40.71 -18.92 7.26
CA MET A 135 -40.65 -18.94 5.79
C MET A 135 -39.63 -19.97 5.29
N ALA A 136 -38.44 -20.04 5.90
CA ALA A 136 -37.43 -21.03 5.55
C ALA A 136 -37.91 -22.47 5.80
N ALA A 137 -38.60 -22.71 6.92
CA ALA A 137 -39.18 -24.02 7.24
C ALA A 137 -40.27 -24.43 6.23
N ARG A 138 -41.19 -23.51 5.89
CA ARG A 138 -42.22 -23.75 4.86
C ARG A 138 -41.61 -24.01 3.48
N GLY A 139 -40.53 -23.30 3.13
CA GLY A 139 -39.80 -23.52 1.89
C GLY A 139 -39.14 -24.90 1.83
N ARG A 140 -38.51 -25.35 2.92
CA ARG A 140 -37.92 -26.69 3.03
C ARG A 140 -38.98 -27.79 2.91
N ALA A 141 -40.09 -27.66 3.65
CA ALA A 141 -41.20 -28.62 3.58
C ALA A 141 -41.76 -28.76 2.16
N LYS A 142 -41.96 -27.63 1.45
CA LYS A 142 -42.41 -27.64 0.04
C LYS A 142 -41.42 -28.33 -0.89
N LEU A 143 -40.11 -28.12 -0.69
CA LEU A 143 -39.08 -28.75 -1.51
C LEU A 143 -39.02 -30.27 -1.26
N ASP A 144 -39.17 -30.71 -0.02
CA ASP A 144 -39.16 -32.12 0.32
C ASP A 144 -40.41 -32.84 -0.22
N GLU A 145 -41.58 -32.19 -0.15
CA GLU A 145 -42.81 -32.69 -0.76
C GLU A 145 -42.71 -32.77 -2.29
N MET A 146 -42.17 -31.73 -2.94
CA MET A 146 -41.90 -31.74 -4.39
C MET A 146 -40.91 -32.84 -4.79
N LYS A 147 -39.85 -33.07 -3.99
CA LYS A 147 -38.90 -34.16 -4.25
C LYS A 147 -39.57 -35.53 -4.13
N ARG A 148 -40.48 -35.71 -3.16
CA ARG A 148 -41.21 -36.98 -2.99
C ARG A 148 -42.13 -37.25 -4.17
N LEU A 149 -42.94 -36.26 -4.56
CA LEU A 149 -43.84 -36.37 -5.72
C LEU A 149 -43.06 -36.64 -7.02
N ARG A 150 -41.91 -35.99 -7.19
CA ARG A 150 -41.05 -36.23 -8.35
C ARG A 150 -40.50 -37.66 -8.38
N ARG A 151 -40.02 -38.19 -7.24
CA ARG A 151 -39.56 -39.59 -7.15
C ARG A 151 -40.68 -40.57 -7.44
N GLU A 152 -41.87 -40.37 -6.86
CA GLU A 152 -43.03 -41.22 -7.14
C GLU A 152 -43.44 -41.17 -8.62
N ALA A 153 -43.36 -40.00 -9.26
CA ALA A 153 -43.64 -39.86 -10.69
C ALA A 153 -42.57 -40.55 -11.56
N GLU A 154 -41.29 -40.43 -11.21
CA GLU A 154 -40.18 -41.13 -11.87
C GLU A 154 -40.31 -42.65 -11.72
N GLU A 155 -40.66 -43.16 -10.53
CA GLU A 155 -40.93 -44.58 -10.29
C GLU A 155 -42.13 -45.10 -11.07
N ARG A 156 -43.24 -44.32 -11.13
CA ARG A 156 -44.41 -44.69 -11.95
C ARG A 156 -44.09 -44.70 -13.43
N ALA A 157 -43.29 -43.74 -13.92
CA ALA A 157 -42.85 -43.70 -15.31
C ALA A 157 -41.94 -44.89 -15.63
N ALA A 158 -40.98 -45.21 -14.77
CA ALA A 158 -40.10 -46.37 -14.93
C ALA A 158 -40.88 -47.69 -14.92
N ALA A 159 -41.84 -47.86 -14.00
CA ALA A 159 -42.68 -49.05 -13.96
C ALA A 159 -43.60 -49.17 -15.18
N ALA A 160 -44.07 -48.06 -15.73
CA ALA A 160 -44.83 -48.05 -16.99
C ALA A 160 -43.95 -48.43 -18.18
N GLN A 161 -42.73 -47.89 -18.26
CA GLN A 161 -41.76 -48.23 -19.31
C GLN A 161 -41.35 -49.71 -19.24
N GLN A 162 -41.05 -50.25 -18.05
CA GLN A 162 -40.74 -51.67 -17.88
C GLN A 162 -41.90 -52.57 -18.29
N LYS A 163 -43.16 -52.21 -17.95
CA LYS A 163 -44.34 -52.95 -18.41
C LYS A 163 -44.51 -52.87 -19.93
N GLU A 164 -44.22 -51.73 -20.54
CA GLU A 164 -44.33 -51.55 -21.99
C GLU A 164 -43.22 -52.31 -22.74
N GLU A 165 -42.00 -52.34 -22.20
CA GLU A 165 -40.89 -53.17 -22.72
C GLU A 165 -41.18 -54.67 -22.57
N GLN A 166 -41.69 -55.11 -21.40
CA GLN A 166 -42.09 -56.51 -21.18
C GLN A 166 -43.27 -56.96 -22.05
N MET A 167 -44.08 -56.04 -22.58
CA MET A 167 -45.15 -56.37 -23.53
C MET A 167 -44.69 -56.29 -25.00
N ARG A 168 -43.49 -55.77 -25.28
CA ARG A 168 -42.91 -55.68 -26.62
C ARG A 168 -41.92 -56.80 -26.96
N GLU A 169 -41.38 -57.50 -25.95
CA GLU A 169 -40.64 -58.77 -26.09
C GLU A 169 -41.57 -59.99 -26.17
#